data_AF-A0A932N6Y0-F1
#
_entry.id   AF-A0A932N6Y0-F1
#
_cell.length_a   1.000
_cell.length_b   1.000
_cell.length_c   1.000
_cell.angle_alpha   90.00
_cell.angle_beta   90.00
_cell.angle_gamma   90.00
#
_symmetry.space_group_name_H-M   'P 1'
#
loop_
_entity.id
_entity.type
_entity.pdbx_description
1 polymer ?
#
loop_
_entity_poly.entity_id
_entity_poly.type
_entity_poly.pdbx_seq_one_letter_code
_entity_poly.pdbx_strand_id
1 'polypeptide(L)'
;MSEQDDIRTAYQSAIDMASHEGDGVWARFNVILVANSILLLALTTATRQLPENWDAILSLAGIVLCIMWLLLMKRGFTYETYYVITARVLEQKLANGSVRTLSNGKLLAEGKLVIVDNEKLQMSLLAKLNARFIVNVVIGVFIAAYILLWFKEIYAVIIGVLIYIIVLLGDRMGRSC
;
A
#
# COMPACT_ATOMS: atom_id res chain seq x y z
N MET A 1 -42.79 -6.82 8.66
CA MET A 1 -41.36 -7.08 8.94
C MET A 1 -41.13 -6.68 10.39
N SER A 2 -40.54 -7.53 11.22
CA SER A 2 -40.24 -7.13 12.59
C SER A 2 -38.99 -6.25 12.62
N GLU A 3 -38.87 -5.35 13.60
CA GLU A 3 -37.68 -4.51 13.77
C GLU A 3 -36.38 -5.35 13.84
N GLN A 4 -36.47 -6.56 14.40
CA GLN A 4 -35.33 -7.48 14.45
C GLN A 4 -34.92 -8.01 13.07
N ASP A 5 -35.88 -8.24 12.18
CA ASP A 5 -35.59 -8.68 10.81
C ASP A 5 -34.88 -7.57 10.03
N ASP A 6 -35.26 -6.31 10.25
CA ASP A 6 -34.64 -5.14 9.62
C ASP A 6 -33.19 -4.97 10.08
N ILE A 7 -32.94 -5.08 11.39
CA ILE A 7 -31.58 -5.01 11.97
C ILE A 7 -30.71 -6.17 11.46
N ARG A 8 -31.27 -7.38 11.36
CA ARG A 8 -30.55 -8.55 10.85
C ARG A 8 -30.13 -8.35 9.40
N THR A 9 -31.04 -7.85 8.57
CA THR A 9 -30.78 -7.57 7.15
C THR A 9 -29.72 -6.47 6.99
N ALA A 10 -29.81 -5.40 7.77
CA ALA A 10 -28.81 -4.34 7.79
C ALA A 10 -27.44 -4.83 8.26
N TYR A 11 -27.41 -5.70 9.29
CA TYR A 11 -26.17 -6.30 9.78
C TYR A 11 -25.49 -7.16 8.71
N GLN A 12 -26.25 -8.03 8.04
CA GLN A 12 -25.75 -8.84 6.93
C GLN A 12 -25.19 -7.98 5.81
N SER A 13 -25.92 -6.93 5.43
CA SER A 13 -25.47 -5.99 4.40
C SER A 13 -24.18 -5.27 4.80
N ALA A 14 -24.02 -4.90 6.09
CA ALA A 14 -22.81 -4.26 6.59
C ALA A 14 -21.60 -5.22 6.61
N ILE A 15 -21.81 -6.49 6.94
CA ILE A 15 -20.78 -7.54 6.83
C ILE A 15 -20.35 -7.72 5.37
N ASP A 16 -21.32 -7.84 4.45
CA ASP A 16 -21.03 -8.03 3.03
C ASP A 16 -20.22 -6.85 2.46
N MET A 17 -20.57 -5.61 2.86
CA MET A 17 -19.80 -4.41 2.47
C MET A 17 -18.40 -4.39 3.07
N ALA A 18 -18.24 -4.80 4.34
CA ALA A 18 -16.92 -4.90 4.97
C ALA A 18 -16.03 -5.92 4.26
N SER A 19 -16.57 -7.11 3.96
CA SER A 19 -15.88 -8.16 3.22
C SER A 19 -15.53 -7.70 1.80
N HIS A 20 -16.47 -7.10 1.08
CA HIS A 20 -16.26 -6.60 -0.27
C HIS A 20 -15.15 -5.54 -0.34
N GLU A 21 -15.14 -4.59 0.59
CA GLU A 21 -14.06 -3.60 0.64
C GLU A 21 -12.73 -4.21 1.05
N GLY A 22 -12.71 -5.17 1.98
CA GLY A 22 -11.51 -5.93 2.34
C GLY A 22 -10.88 -6.61 1.13
N ASP A 23 -11.69 -7.35 0.36
CA ASP A 23 -11.25 -8.00 -0.88
C ASP A 23 -10.76 -6.99 -1.91
N GLY A 24 -11.47 -5.87 -2.06
CA GLY A 24 -11.08 -4.77 -2.95
C GLY A 24 -9.73 -4.15 -2.56
N VAL A 25 -9.47 -3.96 -1.26
CA VAL A 25 -8.18 -3.46 -0.74
C VAL A 25 -7.04 -4.41 -1.10
N TRP A 26 -7.20 -5.71 -0.87
CA TRP A 26 -6.18 -6.71 -1.19
C TRP A 26 -5.96 -6.89 -2.69
N ALA A 27 -7.02 -6.84 -3.49
CA ALA A 27 -6.91 -6.90 -4.95
C ALA A 27 -6.12 -5.70 -5.50
N ARG A 28 -6.44 -4.47 -5.06
CA ARG A 28 -5.70 -3.26 -5.45
C ARG A 28 -4.24 -3.34 -5.01
N PHE A 29 -3.97 -3.83 -3.81
CA PHE A 29 -2.61 -4.06 -3.32
C PHE A 29 -1.82 -4.98 -4.26
N ASN A 30 -2.39 -6.14 -4.60
CA ASN A 30 -1.72 -7.12 -5.46
C ASN A 30 -1.46 -6.59 -6.88
N VAL A 31 -2.43 -5.91 -7.49
CA VAL A 31 -2.28 -5.34 -8.84
C VAL A 31 -1.17 -4.30 -8.87
N ILE A 32 -1.15 -3.38 -7.91
CA ILE A 32 -0.15 -2.31 -7.89
C ILE A 32 1.22 -2.83 -7.46
N LEU A 33 1.29 -3.85 -6.60
CA LEU A 33 2.53 -4.55 -6.27
C LEU A 33 3.16 -5.18 -7.52
N VAL A 34 2.38 -5.90 -8.32
CA VAL A 34 2.84 -6.49 -9.58
C VAL A 34 3.26 -5.41 -10.57
N ALA A 35 2.47 -4.35 -10.73
CA ALA A 35 2.81 -3.23 -11.62
C ALA A 35 4.16 -2.58 -11.24
N ASN A 36 4.39 -2.33 -9.95
CA ASN A 36 5.66 -1.79 -9.47
C ASN A 36 6.82 -2.76 -9.65
N SER A 37 6.59 -4.05 -9.47
CA SER A 37 7.62 -5.08 -9.68
C SER A 37 8.05 -5.15 -11.15
N ILE A 38 7.09 -5.09 -12.08
CA ILE A 38 7.36 -5.06 -13.53
C ILE A 38 8.10 -3.78 -13.91
N LEU A 39 7.68 -2.63 -13.40
CA LEU A 39 8.32 -1.34 -13.68
C LEU A 39 9.78 -1.32 -13.17
N LEU A 40 10.01 -1.82 -11.96
CA LEU A 40 11.35 -1.94 -11.39
C LEU A 40 12.23 -2.92 -12.19
N LEU A 41 11.66 -4.04 -12.66
CA LEU A 41 12.38 -4.96 -13.53
C LEU A 41 12.75 -4.28 -14.86
N ALA A 42 11.82 -3.57 -15.49
CA ALA A 42 12.08 -2.83 -16.73
C ALA A 42 13.22 -1.81 -16.56
N LEU A 43 13.23 -1.07 -15.44
CA LEU A 43 14.30 -0.13 -15.08
C LEU A 43 15.67 -0.79 -14.82
N THR A 44 15.73 -2.09 -14.55
CA THR A 44 17.01 -2.77 -14.30
C THR A 44 17.51 -3.56 -15.50
N THR A 45 16.61 -3.98 -16.41
CA THR A 45 16.99 -4.83 -17.55
C THR A 45 16.88 -4.16 -18.92
N ALA A 46 15.97 -3.21 -19.13
CA ALA A 46 15.66 -2.67 -20.46
C ALA A 46 16.45 -1.40 -20.83
N THR A 47 17.21 -0.84 -19.90
CA THR A 47 17.80 0.50 -20.01
C THR A 47 18.90 0.63 -21.04
N ARG A 48 19.46 -0.49 -21.53
CA ARG A 48 20.51 -0.47 -22.58
C ARG A 48 20.00 -0.10 -23.97
N GLN A 49 18.68 -0.09 -24.21
CA GLN A 49 18.09 0.17 -25.53
C GLN A 49 17.27 1.45 -25.60
N LEU A 50 17.08 2.15 -24.48
CA LEU A 50 16.22 3.33 -24.41
C LEU A 50 17.04 4.62 -24.55
N PRO A 51 16.40 5.73 -24.99
CA PRO A 51 17.05 7.02 -25.05
C PRO A 51 17.60 7.46 -23.70
N GLU A 52 18.69 8.21 -23.73
CA GLU A 52 19.27 8.84 -22.55
C GLU A 52 18.18 9.64 -21.79
N ASN A 53 18.13 9.49 -20.47
CA ASN A 53 17.15 10.06 -19.54
C ASN A 53 15.79 9.33 -19.37
N TRP A 54 15.49 8.28 -20.14
CA TRP A 54 14.21 7.57 -19.98
C TRP A 54 14.06 6.92 -18.60
N ASP A 55 15.18 6.46 -18.02
CA ASP A 55 15.21 5.85 -16.68
C ASP A 55 14.84 6.84 -15.57
N ALA A 56 15.22 8.11 -15.73
CA ALA A 56 14.84 9.15 -14.78
C ALA A 56 13.33 9.43 -14.84
N ILE A 57 12.75 9.47 -16.04
CA ILE A 57 11.31 9.65 -16.25
C ILE A 57 10.53 8.46 -15.68
N LEU A 58 10.95 7.23 -15.97
CA LEU A 58 10.33 6.01 -15.46
C LEU A 58 10.43 5.89 -13.94
N SER A 59 11.57 6.28 -13.35
CA SER A 59 11.75 6.31 -11.90
C SER A 59 10.80 7.33 -11.25
N LEU A 60 10.65 8.52 -11.84
CA LEU A 60 9.69 9.51 -11.37
C LEU A 60 8.25 9.01 -11.48
N ALA A 61 7.89 8.35 -12.58
CA ALA A 61 6.58 7.72 -12.75
C ALA A 61 6.33 6.64 -11.68
N GLY A 62 7.34 5.84 -11.33
CA GLY A 62 7.29 4.86 -10.24
C GLY A 62 7.02 5.49 -8.87
N ILE A 63 7.65 6.63 -8.56
CA ILE A 63 7.39 7.40 -7.32
C ILE A 63 5.93 7.88 -7.30
N VAL A 64 5.45 8.48 -8.40
CA VAL A 64 4.06 8.95 -8.51
C VAL A 64 3.08 7.79 -8.32
N LEU A 65 3.34 6.64 -8.94
CA LEU A 65 2.53 5.43 -8.79
C LEU A 65 2.49 4.96 -7.34
N CYS A 66 3.61 5.01 -6.61
CA CYS A 66 3.65 4.66 -5.18
C CYS A 66 2.85 5.64 -4.31
N ILE A 67 2.90 6.94 -4.61
CA ILE A 67 2.10 7.94 -3.89
C ILE A 67 0.61 7.67 -4.12
N MET A 68 0.20 7.44 -5.36
CA MET A 68 -1.18 7.05 -5.68
C MET A 68 -1.59 5.76 -4.96
N TRP A 69 -0.69 4.78 -4.88
CA TRP A 69 -0.91 3.54 -4.15
C TRP A 69 -1.17 3.78 -2.67
N LEU A 70 -0.34 4.60 -2.00
CA LEU A 70 -0.53 4.97 -0.59
C LEU A 70 -1.91 5.62 -0.36
N LEU A 71 -2.32 6.53 -1.23
CA LEU A 71 -3.61 7.21 -1.12
C LEU A 71 -4.78 6.23 -1.29
N LEU A 72 -4.70 5.32 -2.26
CA LEU A 72 -5.71 4.28 -2.49
C LEU A 72 -5.83 3.33 -1.29
N MET A 73 -4.70 2.85 -0.75
CA MET A 73 -4.70 1.97 0.43
C MET A 73 -5.23 2.71 1.66
N LYS A 74 -4.82 3.96 1.89
CA LYS A 74 -5.31 4.76 3.01
C LYS A 74 -6.83 4.92 2.95
N ARG A 75 -7.37 5.21 1.76
CA ARG A 75 -8.81 5.33 1.51
C ARG A 75 -9.51 4.00 1.75
N GLY A 76 -9.05 2.90 1.15
CA GLY A 76 -9.68 1.59 1.25
C GLY A 76 -9.77 1.08 2.69
N PHE A 77 -8.66 1.10 3.43
CA PHE A 77 -8.67 0.70 4.85
C PHE A 77 -9.60 1.57 5.72
N THR A 78 -9.84 2.83 5.35
CA THR A 78 -10.79 3.69 6.07
C THR A 78 -12.23 3.25 5.83
N TYR A 79 -12.60 2.90 4.59
CA TYR A 79 -13.93 2.36 4.29
C TYR A 79 -14.15 1.00 4.95
N GLU A 80 -13.18 0.09 4.87
CA GLU A 80 -13.22 -1.20 5.56
C GLU A 80 -13.46 -1.00 7.07
N THR A 81 -12.67 -0.13 7.71
CA THR A 81 -12.83 0.19 9.14
C THR A 81 -14.22 0.74 9.45
N TYR A 82 -14.74 1.63 8.59
CA TYR A 82 -16.07 2.19 8.73
C TYR A 82 -17.17 1.11 8.67
N TYR A 83 -17.11 0.19 7.72
CA TYR A 83 -18.09 -0.89 7.59
C TYR A 83 -18.00 -1.89 8.75
N VAL A 84 -16.78 -2.25 9.20
CA VAL A 84 -16.59 -3.12 10.38
C VAL A 84 -17.14 -2.48 11.65
N ILE A 85 -16.94 -1.17 11.85
CA ILE A 85 -17.53 -0.45 13.00
C ILE A 85 -19.05 -0.43 12.90
N THR A 86 -19.60 -0.15 11.72
CA THR A 86 -21.05 -0.13 11.48
C THR A 86 -21.68 -1.49 11.76
N ALA A 87 -21.08 -2.56 11.24
CA ALA A 87 -21.52 -3.93 11.50
C ALA A 87 -21.47 -4.27 13.00
N ARG A 88 -20.45 -3.79 13.74
CA ARG A 88 -20.39 -3.97 15.21
C ARG A 88 -21.50 -3.22 15.96
N VAL A 89 -21.84 -2.00 15.53
CA VAL A 89 -22.95 -1.24 16.13
C VAL A 89 -24.28 -1.95 15.90
N LEU A 90 -24.48 -2.54 14.71
CA LEU A 90 -25.67 -3.34 14.41
C LEU A 90 -25.70 -4.67 15.17
N GLU A 91 -24.55 -5.34 15.31
CA GLU A 91 -24.39 -6.55 16.13
C GLU A 91 -24.86 -6.35 17.57
N GLN A 92 -24.50 -5.21 18.19
CA GLN A 92 -24.90 -4.91 19.57
C GLN A 92 -26.42 -4.73 19.74
N LYS A 93 -27.12 -4.32 18.69
CA LYS A 93 -28.59 -4.19 18.68
C LYS A 93 -29.28 -5.53 18.41
N LEU A 94 -28.61 -6.47 17.76
CA LEU A 94 -29.18 -7.75 17.40
C LEU A 94 -29.27 -8.68 18.63
N ALA A 95 -30.47 -9.22 18.88
CA ALA A 95 -30.74 -10.20 19.93
C ALA A 95 -30.14 -9.81 21.31
N ASN A 96 -30.28 -8.52 21.67
CA ASN A 96 -29.77 -7.92 22.91
C ASN A 96 -28.27 -8.16 23.17
N GLY A 97 -27.45 -8.24 22.12
CA GLY A 97 -26.00 -8.44 22.22
C GLY A 97 -25.59 -9.88 22.56
N SER A 98 -26.45 -10.86 22.27
CA SER A 98 -26.09 -12.29 22.31
C SER A 98 -25.10 -12.67 21.22
N VAL A 99 -25.18 -12.04 20.03
CA VAL A 99 -24.18 -12.17 18.97
C VAL A 99 -23.02 -11.22 19.28
N ARG A 100 -21.79 -11.74 19.31
CA ARG A 100 -20.58 -10.97 19.68
C ARG A 100 -19.39 -11.24 18.78
N THR A 101 -19.58 -11.79 17.59
CA THR A 101 -18.50 -12.21 16.69
C THR A 101 -17.53 -11.07 16.37
N LEU A 102 -18.01 -9.91 15.93
CA LEU A 102 -17.18 -8.75 15.59
C LEU A 102 -16.66 -8.00 16.83
N SER A 103 -17.45 -7.98 17.90
CA SER A 103 -17.05 -7.42 19.19
C SER A 103 -15.89 -8.21 19.80
N ASN A 104 -16.00 -9.54 19.79
CA ASN A 104 -14.96 -10.49 20.17
C ASN A 104 -13.74 -10.39 19.24
N GLY A 105 -13.96 -10.23 17.93
CA GLY A 105 -12.87 -10.00 16.96
C GLY A 105 -12.02 -8.77 17.31
N LYS A 106 -12.62 -7.70 17.83
CA LYS A 106 -11.88 -6.52 18.32
C LYS A 106 -10.98 -6.87 19.52
N LEU A 107 -11.52 -7.59 20.49
CA LEU A 107 -10.78 -8.02 21.68
C LEU A 107 -9.62 -8.93 21.30
N LEU A 108 -9.85 -9.85 20.35
CA LEU A 108 -8.84 -10.73 19.80
C LEU A 108 -7.71 -9.94 19.11
N ALA A 109 -8.06 -8.92 18.31
CA ALA A 109 -7.10 -8.02 17.67
C ALA A 109 -6.29 -7.17 18.66
N GLU A 110 -6.88 -6.82 19.81
CA GLU A 110 -6.17 -6.19 20.94
C GLU A 110 -5.26 -7.19 21.70
N GLY A 111 -5.29 -8.48 21.33
CA GLY A 111 -4.50 -9.54 21.96
C GLY A 111 -5.08 -10.08 23.26
N LYS A 112 -6.35 -9.74 23.57
CA LYS A 112 -7.07 -10.28 24.71
C LYS A 112 -7.52 -11.71 24.41
N LEU A 113 -7.66 -12.50 25.48
CA LEU A 113 -8.22 -13.85 25.39
C LEU A 113 -9.71 -13.76 25.08
N VAL A 114 -10.15 -14.46 24.04
CA VAL A 114 -11.56 -14.57 23.66
C VAL A 114 -11.97 -16.03 23.77
N ILE A 115 -13.13 -16.30 24.36
CA ILE A 115 -13.70 -17.65 24.46
C ILE A 115 -14.87 -17.73 23.49
N VAL A 116 -14.82 -18.67 22.54
CA VAL A 116 -15.91 -18.98 21.60
C VAL A 116 -16.15 -20.47 21.70
N ASP A 117 -17.36 -20.89 22.07
CA ASP A 117 -17.74 -22.31 22.21
C ASP A 117 -16.74 -23.16 23.02
N ASN A 118 -16.31 -22.65 24.18
CA ASN A 118 -15.29 -23.23 25.07
C ASN A 118 -13.86 -23.29 24.51
N GLU A 119 -13.62 -22.80 23.29
CA GLU A 119 -12.27 -22.66 22.75
C GLU A 119 -11.68 -21.30 23.10
N LYS A 120 -10.42 -21.31 23.53
CA LYS A 120 -9.65 -20.12 23.89
C LYS A 120 -8.85 -19.65 22.68
N LEU A 121 -9.18 -18.49 22.16
CA LEU A 121 -8.49 -17.86 21.04
C LEU A 121 -7.64 -16.69 21.55
N GLN A 122 -6.39 -16.64 21.10
CA GLN A 122 -5.47 -15.52 21.32
C GLN A 122 -4.59 -15.33 20.09
N MET A 123 -4.45 -14.09 19.64
CA MET A 123 -3.55 -13.77 18.53
C MET A 123 -2.09 -13.87 18.93
N SER A 124 -1.29 -14.49 18.07
CA SER A 124 0.17 -14.49 18.16
C SER A 124 0.74 -13.07 17.95
N LEU A 125 1.94 -12.80 18.44
CA LEU A 125 2.55 -11.46 18.35
C LEU A 125 2.70 -10.96 16.91
N LEU A 126 3.06 -11.86 15.98
CA LEU A 126 3.18 -11.52 14.56
C LEU A 126 1.82 -11.25 13.91
N ALA A 127 0.77 -11.95 14.33
CA ALA A 127 -0.59 -11.72 13.84
C ALA A 127 -1.18 -10.38 14.32
N LYS A 128 -0.58 -9.74 15.33
CA LYS A 128 -0.95 -8.39 15.79
C LYS A 128 -0.38 -7.28 14.92
N LEU A 129 0.51 -7.61 13.97
CA LEU A 129 1.03 -6.60 13.06
C LEU A 129 -0.11 -6.00 12.24
N ASN A 130 -0.23 -4.69 12.32
CA ASN A 130 -1.28 -3.96 11.62
C ASN A 130 -1.05 -4.09 10.11
N ALA A 131 -2.02 -4.64 9.37
CA ALA A 131 -1.95 -4.76 7.92
C ALA A 131 -1.61 -3.41 7.24
N ARG A 132 -2.15 -2.31 7.77
CA ARG A 132 -1.84 -0.95 7.30
C ARG A 132 -0.36 -0.60 7.45
N PHE A 133 0.28 -1.05 8.53
CA PHE A 133 1.72 -0.86 8.73
C PHE A 133 2.53 -1.67 7.72
N ILE A 134 2.21 -2.96 7.54
CA ILE A 134 2.92 -3.83 6.58
C ILE A 134 2.83 -3.26 5.16
N VAL A 135 1.62 -2.88 4.72
CA VAL A 135 1.41 -2.26 3.40
C VAL A 135 2.23 -0.99 3.25
N ASN A 136 2.24 -0.10 4.26
CA ASN A 136 3.03 1.13 4.19
C ASN A 136 4.54 0.85 4.10
N VAL A 137 5.04 -0.16 4.80
CA VAL A 137 6.45 -0.59 4.71
C VAL A 137 6.78 -1.07 3.30
N VAL A 138 5.96 -1.95 2.72
CA VAL A 138 6.16 -2.46 1.35
C VAL A 138 6.19 -1.31 0.36
N ILE A 139 5.24 -0.37 0.43
CA ILE A 139 5.22 0.78 -0.48
C ILE A 139 6.44 1.69 -0.24
N GLY A 140 6.84 1.89 1.01
CA GLY A 140 8.04 2.63 1.37
C GLY A 140 9.32 2.06 0.75
N VAL A 141 9.44 0.73 0.67
CA VAL A 141 10.56 0.06 -0.01
C VAL A 141 10.60 0.41 -1.49
N PHE A 142 9.46 0.37 -2.19
CA PHE A 142 9.40 0.76 -3.61
C PHE A 142 9.73 2.24 -3.82
N ILE A 143 9.21 3.14 -2.98
CA ILE A 143 9.54 4.56 -3.03
C ILE A 143 11.05 4.76 -2.88
N ALA A 144 11.66 4.13 -1.87
CA ALA A 144 13.10 4.22 -1.65
C ALA A 144 13.89 3.70 -2.86
N ALA A 145 13.48 2.57 -3.45
CA ALA A 145 14.11 2.02 -4.64
C ALA A 145 14.08 3.01 -5.81
N TYR A 146 12.92 3.60 -6.13
CA TYR A 146 12.81 4.57 -7.21
C TYR A 146 13.58 5.87 -6.94
N ILE A 147 13.60 6.35 -5.70
CA ILE A 147 14.40 7.52 -5.33
C ILE A 147 15.89 7.26 -5.56
N LEU A 148 16.39 6.11 -5.13
CA LEU A 148 17.80 5.72 -5.34
C LEU A 148 18.15 5.61 -6.83
N LEU A 149 17.27 5.00 -7.63
CA LEU A 149 17.45 4.93 -9.08
C LEU A 149 17.44 6.31 -9.72
N TRP A 150 16.51 7.17 -9.33
CA TRP A 150 16.42 8.53 -9.86
C TRP A 150 17.66 9.37 -9.54
N PHE A 151 18.17 9.31 -8.30
CA PHE A 151 19.40 9.99 -7.91
C PHE A 151 20.62 9.49 -8.67
N LYS A 152 20.73 8.19 -8.91
CA LYS A 152 21.80 7.59 -9.71
C LYS A 152 21.83 8.20 -11.12
N GLU A 153 20.68 8.30 -11.77
CA GLU A 153 20.60 8.85 -13.13
C GLU A 153 20.92 10.35 -13.18
N ILE A 154 20.42 11.14 -12.21
CA ILE A 154 20.76 12.57 -12.13
C ILE A 154 22.25 12.79 -11.91
N TYR A 155 22.85 12.02 -11.02
CA TYR A 155 24.27 12.11 -10.74
C TYR A 155 25.11 11.81 -11.99
N ALA A 156 24.73 10.79 -12.76
CA ALA A 156 25.37 10.46 -14.03
C ALA A 156 25.30 11.62 -15.04
N VAL A 157 24.12 12.24 -15.19
CA VAL A 157 23.92 13.40 -16.08
C VAL A 157 24.79 14.59 -15.66
N ILE A 158 24.82 14.93 -14.37
CA ILE A 158 25.62 16.05 -13.85
C ILE A 158 27.11 15.83 -14.14
N ILE A 159 27.63 14.64 -13.88
CA ILE A 159 29.03 14.31 -14.18
C ILE A 159 29.32 14.41 -15.68
N GLY A 160 28.44 13.88 -16.52
CA GLY A 160 28.60 13.94 -17.97
C GLY A 160 28.70 15.39 -18.48
N VAL A 161 27.82 16.27 -17.99
CA VAL A 161 27.85 17.71 -18.33
C VAL A 161 29.14 18.38 -17.84
N LEU A 162 29.59 18.09 -16.62
CA LEU A 162 30.82 18.66 -16.08
C LEU A 162 32.06 18.24 -16.90
N ILE A 163 32.16 16.95 -17.26
CA ILE A 163 33.25 16.45 -18.11
C ILE A 163 33.22 17.14 -19.48
N TYR A 164 32.04 17.27 -20.09
CA TYR A 164 31.88 17.95 -21.38
C TYR A 164 32.35 19.41 -21.31
N ILE A 165 31.99 20.14 -20.25
CA ILE A 165 32.42 21.53 -20.05
C ILE A 165 33.95 21.60 -19.90
N ILE A 166 34.56 20.70 -19.12
CA ILE A 166 36.02 20.65 -18.92
C ILE A 166 36.74 20.42 -20.25
N VAL A 167 36.28 19.46 -21.06
CA VAL A 167 36.85 19.15 -22.38
C VAL A 167 36.72 20.36 -23.32
N LEU A 168 35.54 20.99 -23.37
CA LEU A 168 35.29 22.17 -24.20
C LEU A 168 36.20 23.36 -23.82
N LEU A 169 36.46 23.56 -22.53
CA LEU A 169 37.36 24.60 -22.04
C LEU A 169 38.83 24.28 -22.36
N GLY A 170 39.23 23.01 -22.24
CA GLY A 170 40.57 22.55 -22.65
C GLY A 170 40.86 22.82 -24.13
N ASP A 171 39.91 22.47 -25.01
CA ASP A 171 40.02 22.68 -26.46
C ASP A 171 40.08 24.16 -26.88
N ARG A 172 39.50 25.06 -26.08
CA ARG A 172 39.61 26.51 -26.33
C ARG A 172 40.97 27.06 -25.93
N MET A 173 41.54 26.59 -24.82
CA MET A 173 42.85 27.05 -24.36
C MET A 173 43.97 26.58 -25.29
N GLY A 174 43.90 25.34 -25.80
CA GLY A 174 44.90 24.80 -26.73
C GLY A 174 44.96 25.48 -28.11
N ARG A 175 43.92 26.23 -28.51
CA ARG A 175 43.89 27.01 -29.77
C ARG A 175 44.43 28.42 -29.66
N SER A 176 44.79 28.87 -28.46
CA SER A 176 45.29 30.24 -28.21
C SER A 176 46.81 30.32 -28.09
N CYS A 177 47.53 29.22 -28.37
CA CYS A 177 49.00 29.14 -28.46
C CYS A 177 49.40 28.76 -29.88
#